data_AF-A0A9D5M368-F1
#
_entry.id   AF-A0A9D5M368-F1
#
_cell.length_a   1.000
_cell.length_b   1.000
_cell.length_c   1.000
_cell.angle_alpha   90.00
_cell.angle_beta   90.00
_cell.angle_gamma   90.00
#
_symmetry.space_group_name_H-M   'P 1'
#
loop_
_entity.id
_entity.type
_entity.pdbx_description
1 polymer ?
#
loop_
_entity_poly.entity_id
_entity_poly.type
_entity_poly.pdbx_seq_one_letter_code
_entity_poly.pdbx_strand_id
1 'polypeptide(L)'
;NPFTVQEIADALKGTDKIVLVKNPINPDLELWIGAVERLVKNGIHNIGVIHRGFSSYNVTNYRNQPNWQIPIDFKTRYPEIPMICDPSHICGRRDCIQKIAQTALDLQYDGLMIETHNDPDAAWSDSQQQITPEVFRQITDKLIVREKHFRESKFNELLASLRAQIDNLDIRLIETMTERMEIVGTIGKLKKESNVAVFQQERFSEILEKMLLHGELSGLSHDFVNGVFKIFIKQRFR
;
A
#
# COMPACT_ATOMS: atom_id res chain seq x y z
N ASN A 1 2.58 10.65 -18.23
CA ASN A 1 3.48 11.09 -19.32
C ASN A 1 4.41 12.15 -18.75
N PRO A 2 5.73 11.90 -18.65
CA PRO A 2 6.69 12.85 -18.11
C PRO A 2 6.77 14.18 -18.86
N PHE A 3 6.55 14.19 -20.18
CA PHE A 3 6.58 15.40 -21.01
C PHE A 3 5.40 16.32 -20.67
N THR A 4 4.19 15.76 -20.55
CA THR A 4 3.00 16.53 -20.15
C THR A 4 3.16 17.12 -18.74
N VAL A 5 3.78 16.39 -17.81
CA VAL A 5 4.07 16.92 -16.47
C VAL A 5 5.08 18.07 -16.54
N GLN A 6 6.05 18.01 -17.44
CA GLN A 6 7.00 19.11 -17.67
C GLN A 6 6.30 20.34 -18.21
N GLU A 7 5.42 20.20 -19.22
CA GLU A 7 4.64 21.32 -19.75
C GLU A 7 3.76 21.99 -18.68
N ILE A 8 3.14 21.18 -17.80
CA ILE A 8 2.39 21.69 -16.65
C ILE A 8 3.31 22.44 -15.68
N ALA A 9 4.49 21.90 -15.39
CA ALA A 9 5.48 22.53 -14.50
C ALA A 9 5.96 23.88 -15.06
N ASP A 10 6.23 23.95 -16.37
CA ASP A 10 6.64 25.17 -17.05
C ASP A 10 5.52 26.22 -17.03
N ALA A 11 4.27 25.82 -17.25
CA ALA A 11 3.11 26.70 -17.21
C ALA A 11 2.81 27.27 -15.81
N LEU A 12 3.18 26.54 -14.75
CA LEU A 12 2.98 26.94 -13.35
C LEU A 12 4.18 27.69 -12.75
N LYS A 13 5.25 27.86 -13.52
CA LYS A 13 6.49 28.51 -13.06
C LYS A 13 6.23 29.94 -12.59
N GLY A 14 6.78 30.29 -11.44
CA GLY A 14 6.63 31.62 -10.84
C GLY A 14 5.27 31.87 -10.17
N THR A 15 4.40 30.86 -10.10
CA THR A 15 3.15 30.94 -9.32
C THR A 15 3.38 30.50 -7.87
N ASP A 16 2.53 30.98 -6.97
CA ASP A 16 2.47 30.60 -5.55
C ASP A 16 1.33 29.61 -5.24
N LYS A 17 0.68 29.09 -6.28
CA LYS A 17 -0.49 28.21 -6.16
C LYS A 17 -0.11 26.89 -5.50
N ILE A 18 -1.06 26.33 -4.75
CA ILE A 18 -0.96 24.96 -4.23
C ILE A 18 -1.21 23.98 -5.38
N VAL A 19 -0.31 23.02 -5.54
CA VAL A 19 -0.41 21.97 -6.57
C VAL A 19 -0.52 20.60 -5.90
N LEU A 20 -1.61 19.89 -6.18
CA LEU A 20 -1.85 18.56 -5.65
C LEU A 20 -1.66 17.49 -6.74
N VAL A 21 -0.68 16.62 -6.57
CA VAL A 21 -0.32 15.60 -7.57
C VAL A 21 -1.02 14.28 -7.25
N LYS A 22 -2.03 13.91 -8.07
CA LYS A 22 -2.63 12.57 -8.01
C LYS A 22 -1.62 11.49 -8.42
N ASN A 23 -1.63 10.35 -7.73
CA ASN A 23 -0.79 9.21 -8.11
C ASN A 23 -1.07 8.72 -9.54
N PRO A 24 -0.05 8.14 -10.21
CA PRO A 24 -0.22 7.57 -11.54
C PRO A 24 -1.24 6.43 -11.53
N ILE A 25 -1.77 6.14 -12.71
CA ILE A 25 -2.73 5.05 -12.91
C ILE A 25 -2.07 3.70 -12.59
N ASN A 26 -0.81 3.51 -12.98
CA ASN A 26 -0.05 2.29 -12.72
C ASN A 26 0.60 2.34 -11.33
N PRO A 27 0.69 1.19 -10.62
CA PRO A 27 1.32 1.08 -9.30
C PRO A 27 2.84 1.24 -9.37
N ASP A 28 3.30 2.46 -9.60
CA ASP A 28 4.70 2.84 -9.74
C ASP A 28 5.01 4.05 -8.85
N LEU A 29 5.75 3.79 -7.77
CA LEU A 29 6.18 4.79 -6.80
C LEU A 29 7.15 5.80 -7.41
N GLU A 30 8.12 5.33 -8.20
CA GLU A 30 9.17 6.19 -8.77
C GLU A 30 8.58 7.15 -9.81
N LEU A 31 7.56 6.70 -10.56
CA LEU A 31 6.82 7.56 -11.47
C LEU A 31 6.06 8.67 -10.73
N TRP A 32 5.50 8.38 -9.56
CA TRP A 32 4.80 9.38 -8.75
C TRP A 32 5.78 10.41 -8.17
N ILE A 33 6.89 9.94 -7.59
CA ILE A 33 7.96 10.78 -7.05
C ILE A 33 8.55 11.66 -8.15
N GLY A 34 8.87 11.07 -9.31
CA GLY A 34 9.44 11.81 -10.44
C GLY A 34 8.53 12.92 -10.98
N ALA A 35 7.21 12.80 -10.83
CA ALA A 35 6.29 13.89 -11.16
C ALA A 35 6.38 15.06 -10.16
N VAL A 36 6.47 14.75 -8.87
CA VAL A 36 6.65 15.74 -7.79
C VAL A 36 7.98 16.47 -7.95
N GLU A 37 9.08 15.74 -8.15
CA GLU A 37 10.42 16.31 -8.30
C GLU A 37 10.52 17.28 -9.48
N ARG A 38 9.80 17.02 -10.58
CA ARG A 38 9.77 17.92 -11.75
C ARG A 38 9.13 19.26 -11.43
N LEU A 39 8.04 19.25 -10.67
CA LEU A 39 7.38 20.48 -10.22
C LEU A 39 8.30 21.26 -9.27
N VAL A 40 8.92 20.57 -8.30
CA VAL A 40 9.88 21.19 -7.37
C VAL A 40 11.07 21.82 -8.10
N LYS A 41 11.65 21.12 -9.08
CA LYS A 41 12.76 21.65 -9.91
C LYS A 41 12.38 22.90 -10.70
N ASN A 42 11.10 23.12 -10.95
CA ASN A 42 10.58 24.31 -11.63
C ASN A 42 10.16 25.43 -10.66
N GLY A 43 10.54 25.32 -9.38
CA GLY A 43 10.29 26.35 -8.36
C GLY A 43 8.90 26.29 -7.73
N ILE A 44 8.17 25.19 -7.92
CA ILE A 44 6.85 24.98 -7.32
C ILE A 44 7.06 24.27 -5.98
N HIS A 45 6.91 25.00 -4.88
CA HIS A 45 7.18 24.47 -3.53
C HIS A 45 5.92 24.16 -2.73
N ASN A 46 4.78 24.77 -3.08
CA ASN A 46 3.49 24.53 -2.43
C ASN A 46 2.85 23.25 -2.99
N ILE A 47 3.43 22.08 -2.68
CA ILE A 47 3.01 20.79 -3.23
C ILE A 47 2.41 19.88 -2.15
N GLY A 48 1.35 19.19 -2.53
CA GLY A 48 0.85 18.00 -1.83
C GLY A 48 0.58 16.88 -2.83
N VAL A 49 0.22 15.70 -2.32
CA VAL A 49 -0.08 14.53 -3.15
C VAL A 49 -1.45 13.94 -2.81
N ILE A 50 -2.09 13.35 -3.82
CA ILE A 50 -3.41 12.71 -3.66
C ILE A 50 -3.29 11.24 -4.04
N HIS A 51 -3.63 10.37 -3.11
CA HIS A 51 -3.76 8.95 -3.36
C HIS A 51 -5.20 8.61 -3.74
N ARG A 52 -5.42 8.15 -4.96
CA ARG A 52 -6.70 7.78 -5.59
C ARG A 52 -6.75 6.33 -6.09
N GLY A 53 -5.84 5.50 -5.60
CA GLY A 53 -5.67 4.11 -6.03
C GLY A 53 -5.04 3.95 -7.41
N PHE A 54 -4.76 2.71 -7.77
CA PHE A 54 -4.10 2.30 -9.00
C PHE A 54 -4.98 1.33 -9.78
N SER A 55 -4.87 1.35 -11.11
CA SER A 55 -5.59 0.39 -11.94
C SER A 55 -5.05 -1.03 -11.74
N SER A 56 -5.98 -1.99 -11.83
CA SER A 56 -5.70 -3.42 -11.75
C SER A 56 -6.26 -4.10 -13.00
N TYR A 57 -5.53 -5.10 -13.52
CA TYR A 57 -6.01 -5.93 -14.62
C TYR A 57 -7.10 -6.92 -14.18
N ASN A 58 -7.11 -7.28 -12.90
CA ASN A 58 -8.10 -8.21 -12.35
C ASN A 58 -9.33 -7.44 -11.86
N VAL A 59 -10.50 -8.09 -11.94
CA VAL A 59 -11.73 -7.62 -11.29
C VAL A 59 -11.48 -7.59 -9.79
N THR A 60 -11.78 -6.46 -9.16
CA THR A 60 -11.59 -6.28 -7.73
C THR A 60 -12.79 -5.62 -7.08
N ASN A 61 -12.81 -5.57 -5.75
CA ASN A 61 -13.85 -4.89 -4.99
C ASN A 61 -13.83 -3.36 -5.11
N TYR A 62 -12.84 -2.78 -5.81
CA TYR A 62 -12.65 -1.35 -5.96
C TYR A 62 -12.46 -1.00 -7.44
N ARG A 63 -12.84 0.22 -7.85
CA ARG A 63 -12.53 0.76 -9.19
C ARG A 63 -11.02 0.88 -9.39
N ASN A 64 -10.33 1.39 -8.39
CA ASN A 64 -8.87 1.44 -8.35
C ASN A 64 -8.37 0.78 -7.05
N GLN A 65 -7.43 -0.14 -7.17
CA GLN A 65 -6.81 -0.81 -6.03
C GLN A 65 -6.03 0.19 -5.17
N PRO A 66 -6.28 0.26 -3.85
CA PRO A 66 -5.58 1.21 -3.00
C PRO A 66 -4.07 0.96 -2.93
N ASN A 67 -3.60 -0.30 -3.02
CA ASN A 67 -2.17 -0.65 -2.89
C ASN A 67 -1.44 0.16 -1.80
N TRP A 68 -1.97 0.13 -0.57
CA TRP A 68 -1.56 1.01 0.53
C TRP A 68 -0.06 1.05 0.82
N GLN A 69 0.69 0.01 0.45
CA GLN A 69 2.15 0.01 0.58
C GLN A 69 2.82 1.17 -0.19
N ILE A 70 2.38 1.47 -1.41
CA ILE A 70 2.98 2.52 -2.24
C ILE A 70 2.90 3.90 -1.59
N PRO A 71 1.73 4.40 -1.14
CA PRO A 71 1.67 5.68 -0.44
C PRO A 71 2.37 5.66 0.93
N ILE A 72 2.44 4.52 1.62
CA ILE A 72 3.24 4.38 2.85
C ILE A 72 4.73 4.57 2.55
N ASP A 73 5.22 3.94 1.49
CA ASP A 73 6.62 4.08 1.04
C ASP A 73 6.90 5.53 0.60
N PHE A 74 5.95 6.18 -0.10
CA PHE A 74 6.06 7.60 -0.45
C PHE A 74 6.21 8.46 0.80
N LYS A 75 5.32 8.31 1.80
CA LYS A 75 5.39 9.07 3.06
C LYS A 75 6.67 8.79 3.85
N THR A 76 7.19 7.57 3.77
CA THR A 76 8.45 7.20 4.42
C THR A 76 9.63 7.96 3.82
N ARG A 77 9.61 8.19 2.50
CA ARG A 77 10.66 8.93 1.79
C ARG A 77 10.50 10.45 1.86
N TYR A 78 9.26 10.93 1.86
CA TYR A 78 8.91 12.36 1.84
C TYR A 78 7.86 12.70 2.91
N PRO A 79 8.20 12.58 4.20
CA PRO A 79 7.25 12.76 5.30
C PRO A 79 6.73 14.20 5.43
N GLU A 80 7.46 15.18 4.89
CA GLU A 80 7.07 16.59 4.87
C GLU A 80 6.03 16.97 3.81
N ILE A 81 5.80 16.11 2.81
CA ILE A 81 4.82 16.38 1.75
C ILE A 81 3.44 15.92 2.20
N PRO A 82 2.44 16.82 2.32
CA PRO A 82 1.09 16.43 2.73
C PRO A 82 0.45 15.46 1.75
N MET A 83 -0.19 14.41 2.29
CA MET A 83 -0.87 13.39 1.50
C MET A 83 -2.34 13.29 1.88
N ILE A 84 -3.21 13.44 0.88
CA ILE A 84 -4.66 13.25 1.03
C ILE A 84 -5.15 12.01 0.28
N CYS A 85 -6.22 11.40 0.78
CA CYS A 85 -6.84 10.23 0.14
C CYS A 85 -8.10 10.63 -0.62
N ASP A 86 -8.29 10.09 -1.82
CA ASP A 86 -9.47 10.22 -2.66
C ASP A 86 -10.25 8.90 -2.64
N PRO A 87 -11.09 8.67 -1.61
CA PRO A 87 -11.88 7.44 -1.49
C PRO A 87 -12.91 7.30 -2.62
N SER A 88 -13.42 8.40 -3.19
CA SER A 88 -14.41 8.36 -4.28
C SER A 88 -13.84 7.65 -5.51
N HIS A 89 -12.64 8.02 -5.96
CA HIS A 89 -12.02 7.39 -7.13
C HIS A 89 -11.43 6.00 -6.85
N ILE A 90 -10.99 5.74 -5.61
CA ILE A 90 -10.60 4.37 -5.19
C ILE A 90 -11.81 3.45 -5.31
N CYS A 91 -12.91 3.83 -4.68
CA CYS A 91 -14.12 3.04 -4.63
C CYS A 91 -14.79 2.91 -6.00
N GLY A 92 -15.04 4.04 -6.67
CA GLY A 92 -15.93 4.12 -7.83
C GLY A 92 -17.41 3.90 -7.51
N ARG A 93 -17.77 3.84 -6.22
CA ARG A 93 -19.13 3.60 -5.71
C ARG A 93 -19.28 4.11 -4.28
N ARG A 94 -20.52 4.40 -3.87
CA ARG A 94 -20.84 5.10 -2.60
C ARG A 94 -20.57 4.28 -1.33
N ASP A 95 -20.83 2.97 -1.36
CA ASP A 95 -20.89 2.08 -0.19
C ASP A 95 -19.55 1.87 0.53
N CYS A 96 -18.42 2.00 -0.18
CA CYS A 96 -17.09 1.79 0.42
C CYS A 96 -16.35 3.08 0.81
N ILE A 97 -16.90 4.26 0.53
CA ILE A 97 -16.22 5.55 0.75
C ILE A 97 -15.82 5.71 2.21
N GLN A 98 -16.74 5.47 3.16
CA GLN A 98 -16.46 5.59 4.59
C GLN A 98 -15.33 4.66 5.04
N LYS A 99 -15.31 3.41 4.54
CA LYS A 99 -14.28 2.44 4.91
C LYS A 99 -12.90 2.90 4.45
N ILE A 100 -12.78 3.33 3.19
CA ILE A 100 -11.52 3.82 2.63
C ILE A 100 -11.07 5.12 3.31
N ALA A 101 -12.00 6.03 3.59
CA ALA A 101 -11.72 7.24 4.35
C ALA A 101 -11.17 6.93 5.76
N GLN A 102 -11.80 6.02 6.50
CA GLN A 102 -11.31 5.61 7.82
C GLN A 102 -9.93 4.96 7.73
N THR A 103 -9.72 4.06 6.75
CA THR A 103 -8.39 3.43 6.54
C THR A 103 -7.31 4.48 6.25
N ALA A 104 -7.61 5.51 5.47
CA ALA A 104 -6.66 6.60 5.22
C ALA A 104 -6.30 7.36 6.50
N LEU A 105 -7.28 7.67 7.36
CA LEU A 105 -7.03 8.30 8.65
C LEU A 105 -6.22 7.40 9.60
N ASP A 106 -6.50 6.10 9.63
CA ASP A 106 -5.73 5.14 10.42
C ASP A 106 -4.27 5.03 9.93
N LEU A 107 -4.04 5.24 8.62
CA LEU A 107 -2.71 5.35 7.99
C LEU A 107 -2.12 6.77 8.06
N GLN A 108 -2.72 7.63 8.89
CA GLN A 108 -2.28 9.00 9.20
C GLN A 108 -2.20 9.92 7.97
N TYR A 109 -3.08 9.77 6.99
CA TYR A 109 -3.22 10.74 5.91
C TYR A 109 -3.59 12.12 6.47
N ASP A 110 -3.15 13.18 5.79
CA ASP A 110 -3.34 14.57 6.23
C ASP A 110 -4.71 15.13 5.83
N GLY A 111 -5.47 14.41 5.01
CA GLY A 111 -6.81 14.82 4.61
C GLY A 111 -7.51 13.83 3.68
N LEU A 112 -8.74 14.18 3.31
CA LEU A 112 -9.62 13.42 2.44
C LEU A 112 -10.17 14.31 1.33
N MET A 113 -10.37 13.75 0.14
CA MET A 113 -11.05 14.39 -0.98
C MET A 113 -12.23 13.51 -1.40
N ILE A 114 -13.46 13.94 -1.08
CA ILE A 114 -14.69 13.17 -1.32
C ILE A 114 -15.60 13.97 -2.24
N GLU A 115 -16.13 13.33 -3.28
CA GLU A 115 -17.04 13.96 -4.22
C GLU A 115 -18.47 13.97 -3.71
N THR A 116 -19.13 15.13 -3.81
CA THR A 116 -20.51 15.31 -3.39
C THR A 116 -21.36 15.96 -4.48
N HIS A 117 -22.62 15.53 -4.61
CA HIS A 117 -23.62 16.14 -5.50
C HIS A 117 -24.96 16.24 -4.79
N ASN A 118 -25.75 17.27 -5.09
CA ASN A 118 -27.11 17.40 -4.53
C ASN A 118 -28.07 16.32 -5.05
N ASP A 119 -27.83 15.85 -6.28
CA ASP A 119 -28.57 14.76 -6.93
C ASP A 119 -27.60 13.83 -7.70
N PRO A 120 -26.88 12.93 -7.00
CA PRO A 120 -25.81 12.14 -7.61
C PRO A 120 -26.23 11.34 -8.86
N ASP A 121 -27.47 10.87 -8.93
CA ASP A 121 -27.95 10.04 -10.05
C ASP A 121 -28.16 10.86 -11.34
N ALA A 122 -28.37 12.18 -11.22
CA ALA A 122 -28.46 13.11 -12.34
C ALA A 122 -27.11 13.77 -12.73
N ALA A 123 -26.03 13.45 -12.03
CA ALA A 123 -24.72 14.06 -12.29
C ALA A 123 -24.16 13.67 -13.67
N TRP A 124 -23.56 14.63 -14.38
CA TRP A 124 -23.01 14.42 -15.72
C TRP A 124 -21.73 13.58 -15.76
N SER A 125 -21.04 13.46 -14.64
CA SER A 125 -19.82 12.66 -14.47
C SER A 125 -19.84 11.93 -13.14
N ASP A 126 -19.25 10.74 -13.09
CA ASP A 126 -18.99 10.00 -11.83
C ASP A 126 -20.21 9.82 -10.90
N SER A 127 -21.42 9.79 -11.47
CA SER A 127 -22.70 9.68 -10.73
C SER A 127 -22.71 8.55 -9.70
N GLN A 128 -22.06 7.42 -10.00
CA GLN A 128 -21.99 6.26 -9.12
C GLN A 128 -21.16 6.45 -7.84
N GLN A 129 -20.18 7.37 -7.83
CA GLN A 129 -19.28 7.58 -6.68
C GLN A 129 -19.56 8.86 -5.89
N GLN A 130 -20.33 9.79 -6.45
CA GLN A 130 -20.74 10.99 -5.71
C GLN A 130 -21.77 10.65 -4.64
N ILE A 131 -21.67 11.27 -3.47
CA ILE A 131 -22.64 11.15 -2.37
C ILE A 131 -23.37 12.47 -2.13
N THR A 132 -24.51 12.46 -1.45
CA THR A 132 -25.18 13.73 -1.11
C THR A 132 -24.46 14.44 0.04
N PRO A 133 -24.62 15.76 0.20
CA PRO A 133 -24.09 16.50 1.35
C PRO A 133 -24.53 15.93 2.71
N GLU A 134 -25.74 15.39 2.80
CA GLU A 134 -26.27 14.74 4.01
C GLU A 134 -25.50 13.45 4.32
N VAL A 135 -25.24 12.62 3.31
CA VAL A 135 -24.44 11.40 3.46
C VAL A 135 -23.00 11.75 3.80
N PHE A 136 -22.43 12.80 3.20
CA PHE A 136 -21.10 13.28 3.55
C PHE A 136 -21.00 13.64 5.04
N ARG A 137 -21.98 14.39 5.57
CA ARG A 137 -22.05 14.70 7.01
C ARG A 137 -22.10 13.43 7.87
N GLN A 138 -22.95 12.47 7.51
CA GLN A 138 -23.05 11.20 8.24
C GLN A 138 -21.74 10.41 8.24
N ILE A 139 -20.97 10.46 7.15
CA ILE A 139 -19.65 9.85 7.08
C ILE A 139 -18.69 10.60 8.01
N THR A 140 -18.59 11.93 7.89
CA THR A 140 -17.64 12.72 8.69
C THR A 140 -17.88 12.59 10.18
N ASP A 141 -19.14 12.51 10.62
CA ASP A 141 -19.50 12.34 12.04
C ASP A 141 -19.06 10.97 12.59
N LYS A 142 -18.88 9.96 11.72
CA LYS A 142 -18.45 8.62 12.09
C LYS A 142 -16.94 8.40 11.96
N LEU A 143 -16.21 9.32 11.34
CA LEU A 143 -14.77 9.17 11.15
C LEU A 143 -14.02 9.43 12.47
N ILE A 144 -13.05 8.58 12.76
CA ILE A 144 -12.22 8.67 13.96
C ILE A 144 -10.81 9.11 13.53
N VAL A 145 -10.40 10.29 13.99
CA VAL A 145 -9.02 10.79 13.84
C VAL A 145 -8.24 10.39 15.09
N ARG A 146 -7.20 9.56 14.92
CA ARG A 146 -6.39 9.05 16.02
C ARG A 146 -5.19 9.95 16.29
N GLU A 147 -4.86 10.18 17.56
CA GLU A 147 -3.65 10.93 17.94
C GLU A 147 -2.37 10.15 17.64
N LYS A 148 -1.31 10.86 17.22
CA LYS A 148 -0.01 10.26 16.87
C LYS A 148 0.78 9.74 18.09
N HIS A 149 0.58 10.35 19.25
CA HIS A 149 1.31 10.03 20.47
C HIS A 149 0.38 10.01 21.67
N PHE A 150 0.37 8.90 22.40
CA PHE A 150 -0.40 8.78 23.63
C PHE A 150 0.53 8.96 24.84
N ARG A 151 0.16 9.83 25.78
CA ARG A 151 1.04 10.25 26.89
C ARG A 151 0.96 9.35 28.14
N GLU A 152 0.11 8.32 28.14
CA GLU A 152 -0.03 7.44 29.31
C GLU A 152 1.17 6.49 29.44
N SER A 153 1.89 6.56 30.57
CA SER A 153 3.13 5.80 30.78
C SER A 153 2.91 4.28 30.74
N LYS A 154 1.85 3.79 31.40
CA LYS A 154 1.54 2.36 31.46
C LYS A 154 1.22 1.76 30.10
N PHE A 155 0.51 2.50 29.25
CA PHE A 155 0.24 2.09 27.87
C PHE A 155 1.55 1.98 27.07
N ASN A 156 2.43 2.98 27.18
CA ASN A 156 3.71 2.99 26.47
C ASN A 156 4.65 1.88 26.93
N GLU A 157 4.66 1.55 28.23
CA GLU A 157 5.41 0.41 28.78
C GLU A 157 4.91 -0.93 28.24
N LEU A 158 3.60 -1.16 28.23
CA LEU A 158 3.02 -2.38 27.67
C LEU A 158 3.31 -2.50 26.16
N LEU A 159 3.18 -1.40 25.43
CA LEU A 159 3.48 -1.35 24.00
C LEU A 159 4.96 -1.65 23.72
N ALA A 160 5.87 -1.10 24.53
CA ALA A 160 7.30 -1.38 24.41
C ALA A 160 7.62 -2.86 24.69
N SER A 161 6.99 -3.45 25.71
CA SER A 161 7.14 -4.87 26.02
C SER A 161 6.65 -5.78 24.88
N LEU A 162 5.50 -5.48 24.29
CA LEU A 162 4.97 -6.24 23.15
C LEU A 162 5.85 -6.08 21.90
N ARG A 163 6.38 -4.88 21.64
CA ARG A 163 7.33 -4.65 20.54
C ARG A 163 8.61 -5.45 20.73
N ALA A 164 9.17 -5.48 21.93
CA ALA A 164 10.34 -6.30 22.23
C ALA A 164 10.07 -7.81 22.00
N GLN A 165 8.85 -8.30 22.27
CA GLN A 165 8.49 -9.68 21.94
C GLN A 165 8.47 -9.93 20.43
N ILE A 166 7.92 -8.99 19.64
CA ILE A 166 7.97 -9.04 18.17
C ILE A 166 9.41 -9.01 17.67
N ASP A 167 10.25 -8.09 18.17
CA ASP A 167 11.65 -7.97 17.78
C ASP A 167 12.41 -9.30 17.97
N ASN A 168 12.18 -9.98 19.11
CA ASN A 168 12.77 -11.29 19.36
C ASN A 168 12.27 -12.38 18.38
N LEU A 169 10.98 -12.35 18.01
CA LEU A 169 10.42 -13.27 17.02
C LEU A 169 10.98 -13.00 15.62
N ASP A 170 11.15 -11.74 15.25
CA ASP A 170 11.69 -11.33 13.96
C ASP A 170 13.16 -11.75 13.80
N ILE A 171 13.96 -11.61 14.86
CA ILE A 171 15.34 -12.14 14.89
C ILE A 171 15.34 -13.65 14.66
N ARG A 172 14.52 -14.39 15.40
CA ARG A 172 14.40 -15.85 15.25
C ARG A 172 13.91 -16.26 13.87
N LEU A 173 13.05 -15.46 13.24
CA LEU A 173 12.58 -15.70 11.89
C LEU A 173 13.74 -15.62 10.89
N ILE A 174 14.61 -14.62 11.01
CA ILE A 174 15.81 -14.46 10.19
C ILE A 174 16.79 -15.62 10.41
N GLU A 175 17.03 -16.02 11.65
CA GLU A 175 17.88 -17.17 11.99
C GLU A 175 17.34 -18.45 11.35
N THR A 176 16.04 -18.73 11.52
CA THR A 176 15.38 -19.91 10.93
C THR A 176 15.45 -19.91 9.40
N MET A 177 15.27 -18.73 8.79
CA MET A 177 15.41 -18.57 7.35
C MET A 177 16.85 -18.82 6.88
N THR A 178 17.83 -18.39 7.65
CA THR A 178 19.26 -18.59 7.36
C THR A 178 19.61 -20.08 7.39
N GLU A 179 19.26 -20.78 8.46
CA GLU A 179 19.45 -22.23 8.58
C GLU A 179 18.78 -22.98 7.42
N ARG A 180 17.55 -22.59 7.06
CA ARG A 180 16.84 -23.15 5.92
C ARG A 180 17.62 -22.96 4.61
N MET A 181 18.21 -21.78 4.39
CA MET A 181 18.99 -21.51 3.17
C MET A 181 20.28 -22.32 3.11
N GLU A 182 20.96 -22.53 4.23
CA GLU A 182 22.17 -23.38 4.30
C GLU A 182 21.86 -24.83 3.93
N ILE A 183 20.75 -25.38 4.44
CA ILE A 183 20.26 -26.73 4.09
C ILE A 183 19.91 -26.80 2.60
N VAL A 184 19.21 -25.79 2.07
CA VAL A 184 18.88 -25.71 0.64
C VAL A 184 20.14 -25.67 -0.24
N GLY A 185 21.16 -24.94 0.18
CA GLY A 185 22.47 -24.89 -0.48
C GLY A 185 23.17 -26.25 -0.48
N THR A 186 23.12 -26.97 0.65
CA THR A 186 23.68 -28.32 0.79
C THR A 186 22.97 -29.32 -0.12
N ILE A 187 21.63 -29.27 -0.18
CA ILE A 187 20.83 -30.08 -1.13
C ILE A 187 21.20 -29.75 -2.58
N GLY A 188 21.43 -28.47 -2.88
CA GLY A 188 21.88 -28.04 -4.21
C GLY A 188 23.22 -28.65 -4.62
N LYS A 189 24.21 -28.65 -3.71
CA LYS A 189 25.53 -29.28 -3.94
C LYS A 189 25.40 -30.78 -4.20
N LEU A 190 24.67 -31.50 -3.34
CA LEU A 190 24.45 -32.95 -3.46
C LEU A 190 23.81 -33.33 -4.81
N LYS A 191 22.79 -32.57 -5.23
CA LYS A 191 22.14 -32.79 -6.53
C LYS A 191 23.09 -32.54 -7.69
N LYS A 192 23.92 -31.51 -7.61
CA LYS A 192 24.91 -31.18 -8.64
C LYS A 192 25.96 -32.29 -8.78
N GLU A 193 26.49 -32.78 -7.67
CA GLU A 193 27.44 -33.90 -7.62
C GLU A 193 26.84 -35.19 -8.19
N SER A 194 25.53 -35.39 -7.99
CA SER A 194 24.78 -36.57 -8.45
C SER A 194 24.18 -36.41 -9.87
N ASN A 195 24.46 -35.30 -10.57
CA ASN A 195 23.86 -34.96 -11.87
C ASN A 195 22.31 -34.99 -11.89
N VAL A 196 21.69 -34.58 -10.77
CA VAL A 196 20.23 -34.49 -10.60
C VAL A 196 19.76 -33.06 -10.84
N ALA A 197 18.60 -32.91 -11.49
CA ALA A 197 18.00 -31.60 -11.72
C ALA A 197 17.76 -30.80 -10.42
N VAL A 198 18.16 -29.52 -10.45
CA VAL A 198 18.02 -28.61 -9.30
C VAL A 198 16.54 -28.34 -8.99
N PHE A 199 15.72 -28.18 -10.03
CA PHE A 199 14.29 -27.94 -9.91
C PHE A 199 13.49 -29.26 -9.97
N GLN A 200 12.59 -29.46 -9.01
CA GLN A 200 11.67 -30.59 -8.94
C GLN A 200 10.28 -30.03 -8.62
N GLN A 201 9.37 -30.08 -9.60
CA GLN A 201 8.05 -29.45 -9.50
C GLN A 201 7.15 -30.15 -8.47
N GLU A 202 7.21 -31.47 -8.36
CA GLU A 202 6.42 -32.25 -7.39
C GLU A 202 6.71 -31.82 -5.96
N ARG A 203 8.00 -31.73 -5.58
CA ARG A 203 8.42 -31.27 -4.26
C ARG A 203 7.96 -29.84 -3.95
N PHE A 204 7.93 -28.97 -4.96
CA PHE A 204 7.42 -27.61 -4.81
C PHE A 204 5.94 -27.61 -4.45
N SER A 205 5.13 -28.35 -5.22
CA SER A 205 3.69 -28.46 -5.00
C SER A 205 3.38 -29.04 -3.62
N GLU A 206 4.07 -30.11 -3.23
CA GLU A 206 3.93 -30.74 -1.91
C GLU A 206 4.20 -29.77 -0.75
N ILE A 207 5.31 -29.01 -0.83
CA ILE A 207 5.66 -28.05 0.23
C ILE A 207 4.60 -26.95 0.29
N LEU A 208 4.18 -26.41 -0.85
CA LEU A 208 3.22 -25.33 -0.89
C LEU A 208 1.87 -25.78 -0.31
N GLU A 209 1.35 -26.92 -0.75
CA GLU A 209 0.09 -27.49 -0.24
C GLU A 209 0.14 -27.73 1.27
N LYS A 210 1.22 -28.36 1.76
CA LYS A 210 1.41 -28.61 3.19
C LYS A 210 1.44 -27.31 4.00
N MET A 211 2.13 -26.28 3.50
CA MET A 211 2.28 -25.00 4.21
C MET A 211 1.00 -24.18 4.18
N LEU A 212 0.24 -24.23 3.08
CA LEU A 212 -1.08 -23.60 2.98
C LEU A 212 -2.04 -24.18 4.01
N LEU A 213 -2.11 -25.51 4.11
CA LEU A 213 -2.94 -26.18 5.12
C LEU A 213 -2.52 -25.81 6.55
N HIS A 214 -1.21 -25.82 6.84
CA HIS A 214 -0.71 -25.45 8.16
C HIS A 214 -0.99 -23.98 8.50
N GLY A 215 -0.88 -23.11 7.50
CA GLY A 215 -1.20 -21.69 7.61
C GLY A 215 -2.66 -21.45 7.97
N GLU A 216 -3.58 -22.12 7.28
CA GLU A 216 -5.01 -22.05 7.55
C GLU A 216 -5.34 -22.51 8.97
N LEU A 217 -4.79 -23.65 9.41
CA LEU A 217 -4.94 -24.16 10.78
C LEU A 217 -4.38 -23.21 11.85
N SER A 218 -3.41 -22.37 11.47
CA SER A 218 -2.78 -21.37 12.35
C SER A 218 -3.43 -19.99 12.25
N GLY A 219 -4.53 -19.85 11.50
CA GLY A 219 -5.24 -18.58 11.31
C GLY A 219 -4.58 -17.59 10.34
N LEU A 220 -3.59 -18.03 9.55
CA LEU A 220 -2.97 -17.22 8.51
C LEU A 220 -3.78 -17.29 7.21
N SER A 221 -3.85 -16.18 6.49
CA SER A 221 -4.55 -16.16 5.21
C SER A 221 -3.79 -16.95 4.15
N HIS A 222 -4.54 -17.63 3.29
CA HIS A 222 -4.00 -18.40 2.18
C HIS A 222 -3.05 -17.56 1.30
N ASP A 223 -3.44 -16.32 0.97
CA ASP A 223 -2.65 -15.42 0.12
C ASP A 223 -1.33 -15.02 0.76
N PHE A 224 -1.31 -14.78 2.07
CA PHE A 224 -0.10 -14.44 2.80
C PHE A 224 0.90 -15.59 2.75
N VAL A 225 0.47 -16.81 3.11
CA VAL A 225 1.33 -18.00 3.14
C VAL A 225 1.83 -18.33 1.74
N ASN A 226 0.95 -18.29 0.74
CA ASN A 226 1.32 -18.49 -0.66
C ASN A 226 2.41 -17.48 -1.11
N GLY A 227 2.23 -16.20 -0.76
CA GLY A 227 3.18 -15.15 -1.09
C GLY A 227 4.56 -15.38 -0.47
N VAL A 228 4.60 -15.62 0.84
CA VAL A 228 5.85 -15.85 1.60
C VAL A 228 6.62 -17.05 1.04
N PHE A 229 5.96 -18.20 0.87
CA PHE A 229 6.65 -19.41 0.41
C PHE A 229 7.12 -19.31 -1.04
N LYS A 230 6.38 -18.61 -1.92
CA LYS A 230 6.86 -18.29 -3.26
C LYS A 230 8.14 -17.45 -3.23
N ILE A 231 8.24 -16.47 -2.32
CA ILE A 231 9.47 -15.68 -2.14
C ILE A 231 10.62 -16.56 -1.66
N PHE A 232 10.41 -17.41 -0.66
CA PHE A 232 11.45 -18.34 -0.17
C PHE A 232 11.95 -19.30 -1.25
N ILE A 233 11.08 -19.70 -2.17
CA ILE A 233 11.45 -20.57 -3.29
C ILE A 233 12.21 -19.79 -4.35
N LYS A 234 11.82 -18.55 -4.64
CA LYS A 234 12.58 -17.68 -5.55
C LYS A 234 13.98 -17.37 -5.02
N GLN A 235 14.11 -17.14 -3.72
CA GLN A 235 15.39 -16.82 -3.07
C GLN A 235 16.44 -17.92 -3.26
N ARG A 236 16.02 -19.19 -3.40
CA ARG A 236 16.92 -20.32 -3.68
C ARG A 236 17.76 -20.17 -4.96
N PHE A 237 17.26 -19.42 -5.93
CA PHE A 237 17.93 -19.26 -7.24
C PHE A 237 18.90 -18.07 -7.28
N ARG A 238 19.08 -17.36 -6.17
CA ARG A 238 20.11 -16.35 -6.00
C ARG A 238 21.32 -16.97 -5.31
#